data_AF-A3I2Z2-F1
#
_entry.id   AF-A3I2Z2-F1
#
_cell.length_a   1.000
_cell.length_b   1.000
_cell.length_c   1.000
_cell.angle_alpha   90.00
_cell.angle_beta   90.00
_cell.angle_gamma   90.00
#
_symmetry.space_group_name_H-M   'P 1'
#
loop_
_entity.id
_entity.type
_entity.pdbx_description
1 polymer ?
#
loop_
_entity_poly.entity_id
_entity_poly.type
_entity_poly.pdbx_seq_one_letter_code
_entity_poly.pdbx_strand_id
1 'polypeptide(L)'
;MKMKTKSTLLIGGAILVSAFACETKQYSEQDKKEVTSSLQSYVDSVETAVQIIPVHNWTVIEERYDSLDSHAEKVYEDLNVDDQEIETIEDRYEKIVENGKNEQQVFEEKADMHMKNVETWWNKTSENIETGTKNTIEDVEDATQESLTWLEKNFEKLSKESQEKYDEIRKSLEKD
;
A
#
# COMPACT_ATOMS: atom_id res chain seq x y z
N MET A 1 28.16 10.72 -5.36
CA MET A 1 28.90 10.82 -4.08
C MET A 1 28.24 11.90 -3.22
N LYS A 2 27.27 11.52 -2.37
CA LYS A 2 26.56 12.45 -1.47
C LYS A 2 27.12 12.28 -0.05
N MET A 3 27.67 13.36 0.47
CA MET A 3 28.31 13.45 1.78
C MET A 3 27.24 13.87 2.80
N LYS A 4 26.90 13.01 3.78
CA LYS A 4 25.97 13.37 4.87
C LYS A 4 26.76 14.06 5.99
N THR A 5 26.49 15.35 6.21
CA THR A 5 27.15 16.22 7.18
C THR A 5 26.79 15.79 8.60
N LYS A 6 27.76 15.25 9.37
CA LYS A 6 27.59 14.97 10.81
C LYS A 6 27.95 16.23 11.60
N SER A 7 26.99 16.75 12.37
CA SER A 7 27.24 17.87 13.29
C SER A 7 27.92 17.35 14.54
N THR A 8 29.19 17.69 14.70
CA THR A 8 30.00 17.46 15.90
C THR A 8 29.64 18.50 16.95
N LEU A 9 29.15 18.07 18.11
CA LEU A 9 29.03 18.91 19.30
C LEU A 9 29.92 18.33 20.40
N LEU A 10 31.09 18.94 20.60
CA LEU A 10 32.03 18.63 21.68
C LEU A 10 31.66 19.48 22.90
N ILE A 11 31.20 18.84 23.97
CA ILE A 11 31.23 19.42 25.31
C ILE A 11 31.90 18.40 26.23
N GLY A 12 33.11 18.74 26.67
CA GLY A 12 33.90 17.96 27.59
C GLY A 12 33.33 17.99 29.01
N GLY A 13 33.45 16.86 29.69
CA GLY A 13 33.20 16.70 31.12
C GLY A 13 33.58 15.28 31.53
N ALA A 14 34.75 15.13 32.16
CA ALA A 14 35.25 13.85 32.65
C ALA A 14 34.43 13.35 33.84
N ILE A 15 33.87 12.13 33.74
CA ILE A 15 33.33 11.38 34.89
C ILE A 15 33.70 9.90 34.78
N LEU A 16 34.57 9.51 35.71
CA LEU A 16 34.74 8.25 36.44
C LEU A 16 34.23 6.93 35.83
N VAL A 17 35.20 6.04 35.65
CA VAL A 17 35.10 4.61 35.38
C VAL A 17 34.32 3.90 36.49
N SER A 18 33.06 3.56 36.21
CA SER A 18 32.40 2.39 36.80
C SER A 18 32.10 1.44 35.66
N ALA A 19 32.90 0.37 35.57
CA ALA A 19 32.70 -0.75 34.66
C ALA A 19 31.41 -1.49 35.05
N PHE A 20 30.28 -0.96 34.61
CA PHE A 20 29.21 -1.82 34.17
C PHE A 20 29.71 -2.40 32.86
N ALA A 21 30.00 -3.70 32.84
CA ALA A 21 30.01 -4.42 31.58
C ALA A 21 28.60 -4.25 30.98
N CYS A 22 28.41 -3.22 30.16
CA CYS A 22 27.48 -3.34 29.06
C CYS A 22 27.99 -4.54 28.28
N GLU A 23 27.33 -5.70 28.42
CA GLU A 23 27.32 -6.68 27.35
C GLU A 23 26.83 -5.91 26.13
N THR A 24 27.76 -5.40 25.32
CA THR A 24 27.48 -5.09 23.93
C THR A 24 27.04 -6.42 23.36
N LYS A 25 25.71 -6.63 23.26
CA LYS A 25 25.15 -7.79 22.56
C LYS A 25 25.70 -7.71 21.15
N GLN A 26 26.76 -8.47 20.93
CA GLN A 26 27.36 -8.63 19.63
C GLN A 26 26.40 -9.57 18.91
N TYR A 27 25.77 -9.08 17.84
CA TYR A 27 24.94 -9.95 17.01
C TYR A 27 25.75 -11.14 16.53
N SER A 28 25.06 -12.21 16.18
CA SER A 28 25.62 -13.47 15.74
C SER A 28 25.21 -13.79 14.30
N GLU A 29 25.90 -14.74 13.68
CA GLU A 29 25.49 -15.31 12.39
C GLU A 29 24.07 -15.91 12.42
N GLN A 30 23.57 -16.29 13.60
CA GLN A 30 22.18 -16.72 13.73
C GLN A 30 21.21 -15.54 13.62
N ASP A 31 21.54 -14.40 14.27
CA ASP A 31 20.72 -13.18 14.18
C ASP A 31 20.67 -12.69 12.73
N LYS A 32 21.80 -12.72 12.01
CA LYS A 32 21.86 -12.44 10.57
C LYS A 32 20.86 -13.28 9.79
N LYS A 33 20.87 -14.60 9.95
CA LYS A 33 19.92 -15.48 9.24
C LYS A 33 18.47 -15.17 9.58
N GLU A 34 18.19 -14.84 10.84
CA GLU A 34 16.84 -14.54 11.31
C GLU A 34 16.30 -13.24 10.68
N VAL A 35 17.09 -12.17 10.69
CA VAL A 35 16.67 -10.88 10.12
C VAL A 35 16.51 -10.96 8.61
N THR A 36 17.45 -11.63 7.91
CA THR A 36 17.36 -11.82 6.46
C THR A 36 16.15 -12.67 6.09
N SER A 37 15.91 -13.78 6.80
CA SER A 37 14.73 -14.61 6.57
C SER A 37 13.42 -13.86 6.85
N SER A 38 13.41 -12.99 7.86
CA SER A 38 12.24 -12.19 8.21
C SER A 38 11.93 -11.15 7.14
N LEU A 39 12.95 -10.44 6.67
CA LEU A 39 12.83 -9.45 5.59
C LEU A 39 12.36 -10.12 4.29
N GLN A 40 13.03 -11.20 3.87
CA GLN A 40 12.67 -12.00 2.70
C GLN A 40 11.22 -12.48 2.77
N SER A 41 10.80 -13.08 3.89
CA SER A 41 9.43 -13.58 4.05
C SER A 41 8.38 -12.48 4.00
N TYR A 42 8.73 -11.28 4.51
CA TYR A 42 7.86 -10.13 4.41
C TYR A 42 7.71 -9.66 2.95
N VAL A 43 8.82 -9.51 2.22
CA VAL A 43 8.79 -9.14 0.80
C VAL A 43 8.00 -10.16 -0.02
N ASP A 44 8.16 -11.46 0.22
CA ASP A 44 7.39 -12.52 -0.45
C ASP A 44 5.89 -12.43 -0.14
N SER A 45 5.53 -12.05 1.09
CA SER A 45 4.15 -11.79 1.47
C SER A 45 3.57 -10.57 0.76
N VAL A 46 4.36 -9.50 0.58
CA VAL A 46 3.92 -8.31 -0.16
C VAL A 46 3.72 -8.66 -1.63
N GLU A 47 4.68 -9.37 -2.26
CA GLU A 47 4.57 -9.84 -3.64
C GLU A 47 3.28 -10.64 -3.89
N THR A 48 2.96 -11.54 -2.96
CA THR A 48 1.72 -12.32 -3.04
C THR A 48 0.48 -11.44 -2.89
N ALA A 49 0.50 -10.51 -1.94
CA ALA A 49 -0.64 -9.64 -1.67
C ALA A 49 -0.99 -8.76 -2.87
N VAL A 50 0.01 -8.16 -3.52
CA VAL A 50 -0.18 -7.25 -4.66
C VAL A 50 -0.76 -7.94 -5.89
N GLN A 51 -0.54 -9.25 -6.04
CA GLN A 51 -1.11 -10.03 -7.14
C GLN A 51 -2.60 -10.37 -6.94
N ILE A 52 -3.10 -10.33 -5.69
CA ILE A 52 -4.44 -10.80 -5.34
C ILE A 52 -5.40 -9.63 -5.16
N ILE A 53 -4.95 -8.60 -4.46
CA ILE A 53 -5.75 -7.43 -4.08
C ILE A 53 -5.12 -6.23 -4.79
N PRO A 54 -5.88 -5.39 -5.51
CA PRO A 54 -5.32 -4.25 -6.23
C PRO A 54 -5.13 -3.00 -5.35
N VAL A 55 -5.84 -2.89 -4.23
CA VAL A 55 -5.81 -1.69 -3.37
C VAL A 55 -5.17 -2.05 -2.03
N HIS A 56 -4.12 -1.33 -1.66
CA HIS A 56 -3.35 -1.56 -0.43
C HIS A 56 -3.20 -0.32 0.44
N ASN A 57 -2.92 -0.57 1.71
CA ASN A 57 -2.42 0.45 2.61
C ASN A 57 -0.88 0.50 2.51
N TRP A 58 -0.37 1.21 1.51
CA TRP A 58 1.07 1.32 1.25
C TRP A 58 1.85 1.87 2.43
N THR A 59 1.29 2.83 3.19
CA THR A 59 1.94 3.37 4.38
C THR A 59 2.24 2.28 5.41
N VAL A 60 1.27 1.40 5.70
CA VAL A 60 1.48 0.30 6.64
C VAL A 60 2.49 -0.73 6.10
N ILE A 61 2.51 -0.95 4.79
CA ILE A 61 3.46 -1.86 4.15
C ILE A 61 4.88 -1.30 4.26
N GLU A 62 5.07 -0.03 3.88
CA GLU A 62 6.35 0.67 3.93
C GLU A 62 6.90 0.79 5.35
N GLU A 63 6.09 1.22 6.32
CA GLU A 63 6.53 1.33 7.71
C GLU A 63 7.00 -0.02 8.28
N ARG A 64 6.35 -1.12 7.88
CA ARG A 64 6.75 -2.45 8.31
C ARG A 64 8.03 -2.90 7.61
N TYR A 65 8.17 -2.62 6.31
CA TYR A 65 9.40 -2.89 5.57
C TYR A 65 10.58 -2.14 6.18
N ASP A 66 10.48 -0.81 6.32
CA ASP A 66 11.54 0.06 6.86
C ASP A 66 12.02 -0.41 8.23
N SER A 67 11.09 -0.88 9.07
CA SER A 67 11.44 -1.42 10.38
C SER A 67 12.23 -2.73 10.31
N LEU A 68 11.94 -3.61 9.35
CA LEU A 68 12.65 -4.88 9.17
C LEU A 68 14.00 -4.66 8.50
N ASP A 69 14.03 -3.82 7.48
CA ASP A 69 15.20 -3.44 6.72
C ASP A 69 16.25 -2.78 7.62
N SER A 70 15.88 -1.73 8.36
CA SER A 70 16.78 -1.07 9.32
C SER A 70 17.29 -2.02 10.41
N HIS A 71 16.50 -3.02 10.80
CA HIS A 71 16.97 -4.04 11.73
C HIS A 71 18.03 -4.95 11.09
N ALA A 72 17.82 -5.37 9.85
CA ALA A 72 18.76 -6.18 9.09
C ALA A 72 20.07 -5.42 8.82
N GLU A 73 19.99 -4.18 8.33
CA GLU A 73 21.16 -3.31 8.12
C GLU A 73 22.03 -3.22 9.38
N LYS A 74 21.41 -2.99 10.54
CA LYS A 74 22.14 -2.90 11.81
C LYS A 74 22.85 -4.19 12.18
N VAL A 75 22.24 -5.35 11.95
CA VAL A 75 22.86 -6.65 12.22
C VAL A 75 24.06 -6.88 11.30
N TYR A 76 23.91 -6.56 10.01
CA TYR A 76 24.98 -6.69 9.02
C TYR A 76 26.15 -5.73 9.32
N GLU A 77 25.86 -4.48 9.67
CA GLU A 77 26.85 -3.47 10.06
C GLU A 77 27.63 -3.91 11.31
N ASP A 78 26.94 -4.34 12.37
CA ASP A 78 27.57 -4.77 13.63
C ASP A 78 28.41 -6.05 13.46
N LEU A 79 28.04 -6.94 12.53
CA LEU A 79 28.82 -8.12 12.16
C LEU A 79 29.97 -7.81 11.21
N ASN A 80 29.97 -6.62 10.58
CA ASN A 80 30.92 -6.21 9.55
C ASN A 80 31.01 -7.25 8.41
N VAL A 81 29.85 -7.66 7.91
CA VAL A 81 29.70 -8.60 6.79
C VAL A 81 29.11 -7.88 5.58
N ASP A 82 29.30 -8.48 4.41
CA ASP A 82 28.73 -7.99 3.15
C ASP A 82 27.20 -8.06 3.16
N ASP A 83 26.57 -6.97 2.71
CA ASP A 83 25.14 -6.67 2.71
C ASP A 83 24.45 -6.91 1.36
N GLN A 84 25.14 -7.48 0.36
CA GLN A 84 24.58 -7.74 -0.97
C GLN A 84 23.28 -8.57 -0.93
N GLU A 85 23.14 -9.44 0.07
CA GLU A 85 21.93 -10.25 0.27
C GLU A 85 20.71 -9.39 0.64
N ILE A 86 20.87 -8.39 1.53
CA ILE A 86 19.78 -7.50 1.91
C ILE A 86 19.51 -6.45 0.82
N GLU A 87 20.56 -5.95 0.13
CA GLU A 87 20.40 -5.08 -1.05
C GLU A 87 19.57 -5.75 -2.15
N THR A 88 19.78 -7.06 -2.39
CA THR A 88 18.98 -7.82 -3.38
C THR A 88 17.51 -7.93 -2.97
N ILE A 89 17.23 -8.00 -1.67
CA ILE A 89 15.85 -8.05 -1.14
C ILE A 89 15.19 -6.68 -1.27
N GLU A 90 15.92 -5.61 -0.97
CA GLU A 90 15.49 -4.22 -1.14
C GLU A 90 15.13 -3.91 -2.60
N ASP A 91 16.04 -4.19 -3.53
CA ASP A 91 15.81 -4.04 -4.97
C ASP A 91 14.55 -4.77 -5.46
N ARG A 92 14.24 -5.93 -4.86
CA ARG A 92 13.04 -6.70 -5.20
C ARG A 92 11.80 -6.04 -4.61
N TYR A 93 11.85 -5.63 -3.35
CA TYR A 93 10.77 -4.93 -2.69
C TYR A 93 10.40 -3.62 -3.40
N GLU A 94 11.39 -2.79 -3.75
CA GLU A 94 11.15 -1.53 -4.46
C GLU A 94 10.39 -1.75 -5.78
N LYS A 95 10.78 -2.77 -6.56
CA LYS A 95 10.09 -3.13 -7.81
C LYS A 95 8.66 -3.62 -7.55
N ILE A 96 8.45 -4.42 -6.51
CA ILE A 96 7.11 -4.88 -6.12
C ILE A 96 6.22 -3.69 -5.78
N VAL A 97 6.73 -2.74 -4.97
CA VAL A 97 5.99 -1.54 -4.56
C VAL A 97 5.70 -0.62 -5.75
N GLU A 98 6.68 -0.38 -6.61
CA GLU A 98 6.50 0.45 -7.81
C GLU A 98 5.41 -0.12 -8.72
N ASN A 99 5.50 -1.42 -9.04
CA ASN A 99 4.51 -2.09 -9.87
C ASN A 99 3.14 -2.12 -9.21
N GLY A 100 3.07 -2.48 -7.92
CA GLY A 100 1.81 -2.56 -7.18
C GLY A 100 1.10 -1.20 -7.07
N LYS A 101 1.84 -0.11 -6.81
CA LYS A 101 1.27 1.24 -6.79
C LYS A 101 0.72 1.66 -8.16
N ASN A 102 1.44 1.33 -9.23
CA ASN A 102 0.98 1.61 -10.58
C ASN A 102 -0.29 0.81 -10.94
N GLU A 103 -0.33 -0.48 -10.59
CA GLU A 103 -1.52 -1.32 -10.77
C GLU A 103 -2.71 -0.83 -9.96
N GLN A 104 -2.49 -0.41 -8.71
CA GLN A 104 -3.52 0.21 -7.87
C GLN A 104 -4.08 1.47 -8.53
N GLN A 105 -3.21 2.37 -8.99
CA GLN A 105 -3.63 3.60 -9.66
C GLN A 105 -4.50 3.31 -10.88
N VAL A 106 -4.08 2.38 -11.74
CA VAL A 106 -4.86 1.99 -12.94
C VAL A 106 -6.22 1.40 -12.54
N PHE A 107 -6.27 0.60 -11.47
CA PHE A 107 -7.51 0.03 -10.97
C PHE A 107 -8.46 1.11 -10.42
N GLU A 108 -7.94 2.05 -9.64
CA GLU A 108 -8.70 3.18 -9.09
C GLU A 108 -9.21 4.11 -10.19
N GLU A 109 -8.38 4.46 -11.19
CA GLU A 109 -8.81 5.26 -12.36
C GLU A 109 -9.95 4.57 -13.12
N LYS A 110 -9.88 3.24 -13.25
CA LYS A 110 -10.95 2.46 -13.89
C LYS A 110 -12.22 2.44 -13.06
N ALA A 111 -12.11 2.28 -11.74
CA ALA A 111 -13.26 2.36 -10.84
C ALA A 111 -13.93 3.73 -10.93
N ASP A 112 -13.13 4.80 -10.94
CA ASP A 112 -13.61 6.19 -11.08
C ASP A 112 -14.34 6.43 -12.40
N MET A 113 -13.81 5.91 -13.51
CA MET A 113 -14.46 5.98 -14.81
C MET A 113 -15.84 5.29 -14.78
N HIS A 114 -15.91 4.06 -14.26
CA HIS A 114 -17.18 3.35 -14.16
C HIS A 114 -18.16 4.07 -13.22
N MET A 115 -17.68 4.62 -12.11
CA MET A 115 -18.49 5.43 -11.19
C MET A 115 -19.09 6.65 -11.89
N LYS A 116 -18.26 7.42 -12.62
CA LYS A 116 -18.69 8.60 -13.36
C LYS A 116 -19.73 8.29 -14.43
N ASN A 117 -19.63 7.14 -15.09
CA ASN A 117 -20.63 6.71 -16.07
C ASN A 117 -21.99 6.50 -15.39
N VAL A 118 -22.00 5.84 -14.22
CA VAL A 118 -23.23 5.62 -13.45
C VAL A 118 -23.80 6.94 -12.93
N GLU A 119 -22.96 7.82 -12.35
CA GLU A 119 -23.38 9.14 -11.89
C GLU A 119 -23.95 10.00 -13.01
N THR A 120 -23.31 9.99 -14.19
CA THR A 120 -23.77 10.77 -15.35
C THR A 120 -25.13 10.29 -15.84
N TRP A 121 -25.31 8.97 -15.94
CA TRP A 121 -26.59 8.40 -16.31
C TRP A 121 -27.66 8.74 -15.26
N TRP A 122 -27.36 8.58 -13.97
CA TRP A 122 -28.29 8.89 -12.89
C TRP A 122 -28.74 10.36 -12.92
N ASN A 123 -27.81 11.30 -13.08
CA ASN A 123 -28.13 12.73 -13.14
C ASN A 123 -29.06 13.04 -14.33
N LYS A 124 -28.73 12.59 -15.54
CA LYS A 124 -29.59 12.77 -16.73
C LYS A 124 -30.99 12.17 -16.54
N THR A 125 -31.04 10.99 -15.94
CA THR A 125 -32.27 10.22 -15.76
C THR A 125 -33.15 10.82 -14.66
N SER A 126 -32.57 11.34 -13.59
CA SER A 126 -33.28 12.02 -12.51
C SER A 126 -33.87 13.37 -12.93
N GLU A 127 -33.17 14.15 -13.77
CA GLU A 127 -33.71 15.37 -14.38
C GLU A 127 -34.95 15.09 -15.24
N ASN A 128 -35.01 13.92 -15.89
CA ASN A 128 -36.17 13.49 -16.67
C ASN A 128 -37.37 13.03 -15.81
N ILE A 129 -37.14 12.61 -14.55
CA ILE A 129 -38.22 12.22 -13.62
C ILE A 129 -39.05 13.43 -13.20
N GLU A 130 -38.45 14.63 -13.06
CA GLU A 130 -39.21 15.88 -12.82
C GLU A 130 -40.21 16.18 -13.95
N THR A 131 -40.00 15.65 -15.16
CA THR A 131 -40.93 15.78 -16.30
C THR A 131 -42.03 14.69 -16.35
N GLY A 132 -42.07 13.77 -15.38
CA GLY A 132 -43.09 12.72 -15.26
C GLY A 132 -42.74 11.38 -15.92
N THR A 133 -41.50 11.20 -16.39
CA THR A 133 -41.04 9.93 -16.98
C THR A 133 -40.38 9.08 -15.91
N LYS A 134 -40.98 7.94 -15.55
CA LYS A 134 -40.39 6.97 -14.61
C LYS A 134 -39.30 6.19 -15.36
N ASN A 135 -38.04 6.44 -15.03
CA ASN A 135 -36.93 5.66 -15.55
C ASN A 135 -36.55 4.58 -14.55
N THR A 136 -36.37 3.36 -15.03
CA THR A 136 -36.05 2.18 -14.23
C THR A 136 -34.64 1.68 -14.54
N ILE A 137 -34.12 0.73 -13.74
CA ILE A 137 -32.87 0.02 -14.08
C ILE A 137 -32.94 -0.67 -15.45
N GLU A 138 -34.14 -0.98 -15.94
CA GLU A 138 -34.34 -1.57 -17.28
C GLU A 138 -34.10 -0.56 -18.42
N ASP A 139 -34.13 0.74 -18.12
CA ASP A 139 -33.85 1.84 -19.06
C ASP A 139 -32.38 2.30 -19.00
N VAL A 140 -31.55 1.56 -18.27
CA VAL A 140 -30.11 1.81 -18.16
C VAL A 140 -29.45 1.54 -19.51
N GLU A 141 -28.74 2.54 -20.02
CA GLU A 141 -27.95 2.40 -21.24
C GLU A 141 -26.89 1.30 -21.06
N ASP A 142 -26.61 0.52 -22.12
CA ASP A 142 -25.67 -0.63 -22.07
C ASP A 142 -24.32 -0.29 -21.39
N ALA A 143 -23.79 0.91 -21.65
CA ALA A 143 -22.53 1.38 -21.07
C ALA A 143 -22.59 1.60 -19.54
N THR A 144 -23.75 2.01 -19.03
CA THR A 144 -23.98 2.16 -17.59
C THR A 144 -24.19 0.80 -16.94
N GLN A 145 -24.89 -0.12 -17.61
CA GLN A 145 -25.07 -1.49 -17.11
C GLN A 145 -23.74 -2.23 -17.04
N GLU A 146 -22.86 -2.07 -18.04
CA GLU A 146 -21.49 -2.59 -18.01
C GLU A 146 -20.71 -2.03 -16.82
N SER A 147 -20.86 -0.72 -16.56
CA SER A 147 -20.19 -0.05 -15.44
C SER A 147 -20.69 -0.54 -14.08
N LEU A 148 -22.00 -0.70 -13.90
CA LEU A 148 -22.60 -1.29 -12.70
C LEU A 148 -22.10 -2.72 -12.48
N THR A 149 -22.15 -3.55 -13.53
CA THR A 149 -21.69 -4.95 -13.47
C THR A 149 -20.21 -5.04 -13.11
N TRP A 150 -19.38 -4.16 -13.65
CA TRP A 150 -17.96 -4.11 -13.33
C TRP A 150 -17.74 -3.71 -11.87
N LEU A 151 -18.43 -2.69 -11.38
CA LEU A 151 -18.36 -2.23 -10.00
C LEU A 151 -18.82 -3.31 -9.02
N GLU A 152 -19.94 -3.99 -9.28
CA GLU A 152 -20.44 -5.10 -8.46
C GLU A 152 -19.44 -6.24 -8.38
N LYS A 153 -18.88 -6.66 -9.52
CA LYS A 153 -17.91 -7.76 -9.57
C LYS A 153 -16.61 -7.43 -8.82
N ASN A 154 -16.24 -6.16 -8.73
CA ASN A 154 -15.00 -5.71 -8.10
C ASN A 154 -15.21 -5.02 -6.75
N PHE A 155 -16.43 -5.00 -6.22
CA PHE A 155 -16.80 -4.20 -5.05
C PHE A 155 -15.87 -4.42 -3.86
N GLU A 156 -15.61 -5.68 -3.50
CA GLU A 156 -14.73 -6.05 -2.37
C GLU A 156 -13.27 -5.60 -2.56
N LYS A 157 -12.85 -5.31 -3.79
CA LYS A 157 -11.50 -4.90 -4.15
C LYS A 157 -11.34 -3.38 -4.26
N LEU A 158 -12.44 -2.64 -4.28
CA LEU A 158 -12.44 -1.18 -4.31
C LEU A 158 -11.86 -0.61 -3.01
N SER A 159 -11.38 0.63 -3.08
CA SER A 159 -11.08 1.41 -1.87
C SER A 159 -12.36 1.60 -1.05
N LYS A 160 -12.22 1.83 0.26
CA LYS A 160 -13.39 2.08 1.13
C LYS A 160 -14.23 3.26 0.65
N GLU A 161 -13.57 4.33 0.22
CA GLU A 161 -14.23 5.50 -0.34
C GLU A 161 -15.04 5.15 -1.60
N SER A 162 -14.46 4.37 -2.52
CA SER A 162 -15.16 3.91 -3.72
C SER A 162 -16.32 2.94 -3.40
N GLN A 163 -16.18 2.09 -2.37
CA GLN A 163 -17.28 1.23 -1.90
C GLN A 163 -18.43 2.06 -1.33
N GLU A 164 -18.14 3.01 -0.45
CA GLU A 164 -19.13 3.91 0.13
C GLU A 164 -19.88 4.70 -0.96
N LYS A 165 -19.14 5.25 -1.92
CA LYS A 165 -19.71 5.98 -3.06
C LYS A 165 -20.61 5.09 -3.93
N TYR A 166 -20.18 3.85 -4.21
CA TYR A 166 -21.01 2.90 -4.96
C TYR A 166 -22.32 2.57 -4.22
N ASP A 167 -22.22 2.32 -2.91
CA ASP A 167 -23.38 2.02 -2.06
C ASP A 167 -24.38 3.20 -2.01
N GLU A 168 -23.90 4.44 -2.00
CA GLU A 168 -24.74 5.64 -2.06
C GLU A 168 -25.52 5.71 -3.36
N ILE A 169 -24.85 5.51 -4.49
CA ILE A 169 -25.49 5.48 -5.81
C ILE A 169 -26.49 4.34 -5.90
N ARG A 170 -26.14 3.14 -5.43
CA ARG A 170 -27.06 2.00 -5.41
C ARG A 170 -28.32 2.30 -4.60
N LYS A 171 -28.16 2.90 -3.41
CA LYS A 171 -29.30 3.28 -2.55
C LYS A 171 -30.17 4.36 -3.19
N SER A 172 -29.61 5.29 -3.99
CA SER A 172 -30.42 6.26 -4.72
C SER A 172 -31.20 5.60 -5.85
N LEU A 173 -30.62 4.59 -6.51
CA LEU A 173 -31.29 3.81 -7.56
C LEU A 173 -32.43 2.93 -7.04
N GLU A 174 -32.30 2.38 -5.83
CA GLU A 174 -33.30 1.51 -5.20
C GLU A 174 -34.46 2.29 -4.52
N LYS A 175 -34.37 3.63 -4.41
CA LYS A 175 -35.32 4.46 -3.64
C LYS A 175 -36.55 4.97 -4.39
N ASP A 176 -36.77 4.62 -5.66
CA ASP A 176 -37.92 5.06 -6.50
C ASP A 176 -38.71 3.89 -7.17
#